data_AF-A0A1G6HNI1-F1
#
_entry.id   AF-A0A1G6HNI1-F1
#
_cell.length_a   1.000
_cell.length_b   1.000
_cell.length_c   1.000
_cell.angle_alpha   90.00
_cell.angle_beta   90.00
_cell.angle_gamma   90.00
#
_symmetry.space_group_name_H-M   'P 1'
#
loop_
_entity.id
_entity.type
_entity.pdbx_description
1 polymer ?
#
loop_
_entity_poly.entity_id
_entity_poly.type
_entity_poly.pdbx_seq_one_letter_code
_entity_poly.pdbx_strand_id
1 'polypeptide(L)'
;MLKFISKHLNNKRNEKGFTLVELIVVIAILGILIAIAIPRFASTTDAAEKSAAEANHRTLVSVSQLHFANTGSWPENIADLETNDLISDGEYNEDTDEDPSYNVDGSDGITITVTFDGETKEWSDETGFTDWD
;
A
#
# COMPACT_ATOMS: atom_id res chain seq x y z
N MET A 1 69.64 -4.56 38.83
CA MET A 1 69.20 -4.77 37.43
C MET A 1 67.68 -4.93 37.35
N LEU A 2 66.89 -4.05 37.99
CA LEU A 2 65.42 -4.18 38.08
C LEU A 2 64.67 -2.83 38.05
N LYS A 3 65.30 -1.76 37.54
CA LYS A 3 64.71 -0.41 37.47
C LYS A 3 63.97 -0.13 36.14
N PHE A 4 63.63 -1.18 35.38
CA PHE A 4 63.19 -1.07 33.97
C PHE A 4 61.72 -1.40 33.68
N ILE A 5 60.91 -1.71 34.69
CA ILE A 5 59.45 -1.80 34.53
C ILE A 5 58.85 -0.47 35.03
N SER A 6 59.36 0.67 34.58
CA SER A 6 58.80 1.41 33.44
C SER A 6 57.28 1.20 33.29
N LYS A 7 56.55 1.97 34.10
CA LYS A 7 55.64 2.98 33.54
C LYS A 7 54.71 2.43 32.46
N HIS A 8 53.95 1.39 32.78
CA HIS A 8 52.76 1.06 31.99
C HIS A 8 51.56 1.84 32.54
N LEU A 9 51.44 3.04 31.98
CA LEU A 9 50.19 3.60 31.48
C LEU A 9 49.01 3.58 32.46
N ASN A 10 49.10 4.42 33.50
CA ASN A 10 47.92 4.86 34.23
C ASN A 10 47.19 5.94 33.40
N ASN A 11 46.74 5.58 32.20
CA ASN A 11 45.84 6.40 31.41
C ASN A 11 44.43 6.16 31.95
N LYS A 12 44.04 6.92 32.98
CA LYS A 12 42.63 7.04 33.37
C LYS A 12 41.90 7.64 32.18
N ARG A 13 41.48 6.79 31.24
CA ARG A 13 40.54 7.17 30.19
C ARG A 13 39.33 7.67 30.95
N ASN A 14 39.07 8.97 30.83
CA ASN A 14 37.87 9.62 31.32
C ASN A 14 36.73 9.14 30.40
N GLU A 15 36.37 7.86 30.53
CA GLU A 15 35.25 7.26 29.83
C GLU A 15 34.01 7.83 30.50
N LYS A 16 33.64 9.04 30.07
CA LYS A 16 32.37 9.67 30.41
C LYS A 16 31.29 8.78 29.79
N GLY A 17 30.79 7.83 30.58
CA GLY A 17 29.63 7.04 30.21
C GLY A 17 28.42 7.94 30.03
N PHE A 18 27.52 7.55 29.12
CA PHE A 18 26.23 8.19 28.93
C PHE A 18 25.50 8.27 30.26
N THR A 19 24.95 9.43 30.59
CA THR A 19 24.16 9.57 31.82
C THR A 19 22.79 8.91 31.63
N LEU A 20 22.24 8.29 32.68
CA LEU A 20 20.87 7.76 32.62
C LEU A 20 19.85 8.87 32.30
N VAL A 21 20.13 10.10 32.75
CA VAL A 21 19.29 11.27 32.47
C VAL A 21 19.32 11.64 30.98
N GLU A 22 20.47 11.59 30.31
CA GLU A 22 20.55 11.80 28.85
C GLU A 22 19.69 10.78 28.09
N LEU A 23 19.74 9.51 28.48
CA LEU A 23 18.94 8.49 27.80
C LEU A 23 17.43 8.72 28.03
N ILE A 24 17.03 9.13 29.24
CA ILE A 24 15.62 9.40 29.57
C ILE A 24 15.07 10.59 28.77
N VAL A 25 15.83 11.67 28.62
CA VAL A 25 15.40 12.82 27.80
C VAL A 25 15.26 12.44 26.33
N VAL A 26 16.17 11.62 25.80
CA VAL A 26 16.11 11.19 24.40
C VAL A 26 14.87 10.34 24.13
N ILE A 27 14.59 9.34 24.96
CA ILE A 27 13.39 8.50 24.77
C ILE A 27 12.10 9.28 25.01
N ALA A 28 12.12 10.30 25.89
CA ALA A 28 10.97 11.18 26.09
C ALA A 28 10.66 12.00 24.81
N ILE A 29 11.68 12.55 24.17
CA ILE A 29 11.51 13.28 22.90
C ILE A 29 11.09 12.32 21.77
N LEU A 30 11.73 11.14 21.66
CA LEU A 30 11.35 10.12 20.68
C LEU A 30 9.88 9.67 20.86
N GLY A 31 9.41 9.53 22.10
CA GLY A 31 8.01 9.20 22.39
C GLY A 31 7.04 10.24 21.86
N ILE A 32 7.34 11.54 22.00
CA ILE A 32 6.52 12.63 21.48
C ILE A 32 6.49 12.62 19.95
N LEU A 33 7.64 12.40 19.30
CA LEU A 33 7.72 12.34 17.84
C LEU A 33 6.92 11.15 17.29
N ILE A 34 7.06 9.97 17.89
CA ILE A 34 6.34 8.76 17.48
C ILE A 34 4.82 8.93 17.62
N ALA A 35 4.37 9.55 18.71
CA ALA A 35 2.94 9.79 18.95
C ALA A 35 2.26 10.60 17.83
N ILE A 36 2.98 11.52 17.19
CA ILE A 36 2.46 12.34 16.08
C ILE A 36 2.74 11.66 14.72
N ALA A 37 3.88 10.97 14.58
CA ALA A 37 4.31 10.39 13.31
C ALA A 37 3.47 9.17 12.90
N ILE A 38 3.16 8.25 13.83
CA ILE A 38 2.41 7.02 13.54
C ILE A 38 1.03 7.30 12.91
N PRO A 39 0.13 8.11 13.52
CA PRO A 39 -1.22 8.28 12.97
C PRO A 39 -1.21 8.95 11.60
N ARG A 40 -0.27 9.88 11.36
CA ARG A 40 -0.13 10.56 10.07
C ARG A 40 0.39 9.64 8.97
N PHE A 41 1.30 8.73 9.30
CA PHE A 41 1.86 7.80 8.33
C PHE A 41 0.79 6.79 7.88
N ALA A 42 0.05 6.19 8.82
CA ALA A 42 -1.04 5.27 8.51
C ALA A 42 -2.07 5.90 7.54
N SER A 43 -2.62 7.07 7.88
CA SER A 43 -3.63 7.72 7.03
C SER A 43 -3.13 8.11 5.63
N THR A 44 -1.82 8.33 5.46
CA THR A 44 -1.25 8.68 4.15
C THR A 44 -1.11 7.43 3.28
N THR A 45 -0.75 6.30 3.88
CA THR A 45 -0.66 5.01 3.19
C THR A 45 -2.04 4.58 2.69
N ASP A 46 -3.05 4.61 3.56
CA ASP A 46 -4.42 4.21 3.19
C ASP A 46 -4.96 5.07 2.03
N ALA A 47 -4.71 6.39 2.06
CA ALA A 47 -5.11 7.28 0.96
C ALA A 47 -4.35 7.01 -0.35
N ALA A 48 -3.08 6.60 -0.27
CA ALA A 48 -2.29 6.25 -1.44
C ALA A 48 -2.78 4.92 -2.05
N GLU A 49 -3.10 3.94 -1.21
CA GLU A 49 -3.67 2.65 -1.62
C GLU A 49 -5.06 2.83 -2.24
N LYS A 50 -5.94 3.61 -1.61
CA LYS A 50 -7.26 3.96 -2.18
C LYS A 50 -7.13 4.66 -3.54
N SER A 51 -6.17 5.58 -3.67
CA SER A 51 -5.91 6.25 -4.95
C SER A 51 -5.35 5.31 -6.01
N ALA A 52 -4.53 4.33 -5.64
CA ALA A 52 -4.04 3.30 -6.54
C ALA A 52 -5.17 2.37 -6.98
N ALA A 53 -6.04 1.98 -6.03
CA ALA A 53 -7.21 1.17 -6.30
C ALA A 53 -8.17 1.85 -7.29
N GLU A 54 -8.43 3.14 -7.12
CA GLU A 54 -9.25 3.90 -8.07
C GLU A 54 -8.59 4.03 -9.45
N ALA A 55 -7.26 4.18 -9.52
CA ALA A 55 -6.55 4.23 -10.79
C ALA A 55 -6.65 2.89 -11.54
N ASN A 56 -6.45 1.79 -10.82
CA ASN A 56 -6.60 0.42 -11.31
C ASN A 56 -8.03 0.13 -11.77
N HIS A 57 -9.03 0.55 -11.00
CA HIS A 57 -10.45 0.47 -11.37
C HIS A 57 -10.74 1.16 -12.70
N ARG A 58 -10.21 2.38 -12.90
CA ARG A 58 -10.35 3.11 -14.18
C ARG A 58 -9.64 2.41 -15.34
N THR A 59 -8.50 1.77 -15.08
CA THR A 59 -7.81 0.95 -16.07
C THR A 59 -8.69 -0.22 -16.50
N LEU A 60 -9.29 -0.96 -15.55
CA LEU A 60 -10.22 -2.06 -15.82
C LEU A 60 -11.41 -1.64 -16.66
N VAL A 61 -12.00 -0.46 -16.37
CA VAL A 61 -13.05 0.13 -17.21
C VAL A 61 -12.59 0.37 -18.63
N SER A 62 -11.42 1.00 -18.80
CA SER A 62 -10.85 1.30 -20.12
C SER A 62 -10.57 0.03 -20.93
N VAL A 63 -10.00 -1.00 -20.31
CA VAL A 63 -9.68 -2.26 -21.02
C VAL A 63 -10.92 -3.09 -21.31
N SER A 64 -11.95 -3.04 -20.45
CA SER A 64 -13.22 -3.71 -20.70
C SER A 64 -13.98 -3.08 -21.87
N GLN A 65 -13.94 -1.75 -21.98
CA GLN A 65 -14.48 -1.04 -23.14
C GLN A 65 -13.71 -1.37 -24.42
N LEU A 66 -12.38 -1.47 -24.34
CA LEU A 66 -11.55 -1.90 -25.47
C LEU A 66 -11.86 -3.35 -25.88
N HIS A 67 -12.05 -4.25 -24.90
CA HIS A 67 -12.45 -5.63 -25.16
C HIS A 67 -13.77 -5.65 -25.94
N PHE A 68 -14.80 -4.94 -25.46
CA PHE A 68 -16.09 -4.82 -26.15
C PHE A 68 -15.95 -4.25 -27.57
N ALA A 69 -15.11 -3.24 -27.77
CA ALA A 69 -14.86 -2.67 -29.09
C ALA A 69 -14.20 -3.67 -30.07
N ASN A 70 -13.42 -4.62 -29.57
CA ASN A 70 -12.71 -5.61 -30.37
C ASN A 70 -13.52 -6.89 -30.61
N THR A 71 -14.25 -7.37 -29.60
CA THR A 71 -14.94 -8.69 -29.62
C THR A 71 -16.44 -8.56 -29.84
N GLY A 72 -17.03 -7.39 -29.53
CA GLY A 72 -18.47 -7.15 -29.58
C GLY A 72 -19.26 -7.70 -28.39
N SER A 73 -18.57 -8.23 -27.38
CA SER A 73 -19.15 -8.74 -26.13
C SER A 73 -18.39 -8.16 -24.93
N TRP A 74 -19.05 -8.03 -23.78
CA TRP A 74 -18.37 -7.66 -22.54
C TRP A 74 -17.53 -8.83 -22.03
N PRO A 75 -16.41 -8.58 -21.32
CA PRO A 75 -15.68 -9.62 -20.60
C PRO A 75 -16.51 -10.13 -19.42
N GLU A 76 -16.61 -11.44 -19.22
CA GLU A 76 -17.35 -12.02 -18.09
C GLU A 76 -16.57 -11.92 -16.76
N ASN A 77 -15.23 -11.86 -16.83
CA ASN A 77 -14.33 -11.79 -15.69
C ASN A 77 -12.97 -11.17 -16.08
N ILE A 78 -12.07 -11.01 -15.12
CA ILE A 78 -10.72 -10.45 -15.35
C ILE A 78 -9.88 -11.34 -16.29
N ALA A 79 -10.05 -12.67 -16.24
CA ALA A 79 -9.28 -13.60 -17.07
C ALA A 79 -9.57 -13.47 -18.59
N ASP A 80 -10.77 -13.00 -18.96
CA ASP A 80 -11.10 -12.70 -20.36
C ASP A 80 -10.30 -11.52 -20.93
N LEU A 81 -9.81 -10.63 -20.05
CA LEU A 81 -8.96 -9.51 -20.42
C LEU A 81 -7.48 -9.92 -20.52
N GLU A 82 -7.03 -10.90 -19.72
CA GLU A 82 -5.70 -11.50 -19.81
C GLU A 82 -5.50 -12.21 -21.16
N THR A 83 -6.52 -12.93 -21.62
CA THR A 83 -6.46 -13.71 -22.86
C THR A 83 -6.17 -12.86 -24.11
N ASN A 84 -6.41 -11.55 -24.04
CA ASN A 84 -6.15 -10.59 -25.12
C ASN A 84 -4.89 -9.70 -24.90
N ASP A 85 -4.00 -10.08 -23.97
CA ASP A 85 -2.80 -9.31 -23.59
C ASP A 85 -3.13 -7.86 -23.13
N LEU A 86 -4.34 -7.60 -22.64
CA LEU A 86 -4.74 -6.26 -22.23
C LEU A 86 -4.29 -5.92 -20.80
N ILE A 87 -4.26 -6.92 -19.92
CA ILE A 87 -3.81 -6.86 -18.51
C ILE A 87 -3.26 -8.22 -18.05
N SER A 88 -2.54 -8.26 -16.92
CA SER A 88 -2.02 -9.49 -16.31
C SER A 88 -2.87 -9.90 -15.09
N ASP A 89 -3.24 -11.18 -14.99
CA ASP A 89 -4.10 -11.73 -13.91
C ASP A 89 -3.54 -11.44 -12.50
N GLY A 90 -2.23 -11.63 -12.29
CA GLY A 90 -1.60 -11.32 -10.99
C GLY A 90 -1.50 -9.83 -10.62
N GLU A 91 -1.93 -8.91 -11.50
CA GLU A 91 -1.93 -7.46 -11.21
C GLU A 91 -3.22 -7.01 -10.53
N TYR A 92 -4.35 -7.71 -10.76
CA TYR A 92 -5.67 -7.34 -10.25
C TYR A 92 -6.28 -8.51 -9.49
N ASN A 93 -6.54 -8.30 -8.21
CA ASN A 93 -7.00 -9.35 -7.32
C ASN A 93 -8.51 -9.55 -7.42
N GLU A 94 -8.95 -10.70 -7.93
CA GLU A 94 -10.37 -11.08 -7.94
C GLU A 94 -10.83 -11.67 -6.60
N ASP A 95 -9.89 -12.02 -5.70
CA ASP A 95 -10.22 -12.52 -4.37
C ASP A 95 -10.79 -11.40 -3.50
N THR A 96 -12.08 -11.51 -3.19
CA THR A 96 -12.79 -10.55 -2.33
C THR A 96 -12.28 -10.52 -0.88
N ASP A 97 -11.51 -11.53 -0.46
CA ASP A 97 -10.94 -11.60 0.89
C ASP A 97 -9.62 -10.82 1.01
N GLU A 98 -9.04 -10.37 -0.11
CA GLU A 98 -7.84 -9.54 -0.15
C GLU A 98 -8.18 -8.09 -0.54
N ASP A 99 -7.43 -7.13 0.01
CA ASP A 99 -7.70 -5.70 -0.13
C ASP A 99 -6.50 -4.99 -0.79
N PRO A 100 -6.67 -4.25 -1.90
CA PRO A 100 -7.91 -4.04 -2.67
C PRO A 100 -8.28 -5.26 -3.54
N SER A 101 -9.59 -5.48 -3.69
CA SER A 101 -10.15 -6.46 -4.63
C SER A 101 -10.89 -5.79 -5.79
N TYR A 102 -10.90 -6.47 -6.93
CA TYR A 102 -11.47 -6.01 -8.18
C TYR A 102 -12.31 -7.12 -8.79
N ASN A 103 -13.50 -6.78 -9.25
CA ASN A 103 -14.36 -7.71 -9.97
C ASN A 103 -14.77 -7.10 -11.31
N VAL A 104 -14.83 -7.94 -12.34
CA VAL A 104 -15.40 -7.60 -13.65
C VAL A 104 -16.51 -8.60 -13.88
N ASP A 105 -17.73 -8.12 -14.12
CA ASP A 105 -18.88 -8.97 -14.44
C ASP A 105 -19.57 -8.45 -15.70
N GLY A 106 -19.50 -9.24 -16.77
CA GLY A 106 -20.13 -8.96 -18.06
C GLY A 106 -21.43 -9.72 -18.32
N SER A 107 -21.95 -10.46 -17.34
CA SER A 107 -23.02 -11.44 -17.52
C SER A 107 -24.35 -10.82 -17.94
N ASP A 108 -24.70 -9.66 -17.37
CA ASP A 108 -25.96 -8.94 -17.56
C ASP A 108 -25.67 -7.43 -17.71
N GLY A 109 -24.87 -7.07 -18.73
CA GLY A 109 -24.25 -5.74 -18.82
C GLY A 109 -22.86 -5.77 -18.19
N ILE A 110 -22.10 -4.67 -18.25
CA ILE A 110 -20.76 -4.62 -17.64
C ILE A 110 -20.82 -3.91 -16.30
N THR A 111 -20.37 -4.59 -15.26
CA THR A 111 -20.18 -4.03 -13.92
C THR A 111 -18.75 -4.28 -13.50
N ILE A 112 -18.06 -3.22 -13.09
CA ILE A 112 -16.69 -3.30 -12.60
C ILE A 112 -16.67 -2.72 -11.20
N THR A 113 -16.26 -3.54 -10.25
CA THR A 113 -16.30 -3.25 -8.83
C THR A 113 -14.88 -3.18 -8.31
N VAL A 114 -14.62 -2.19 -7.45
CA VAL A 114 -13.41 -2.14 -6.62
C VAL A 114 -13.84 -2.04 -5.17
N THR A 115 -13.24 -2.86 -4.31
CA THR A 115 -13.45 -2.82 -2.86
C THR A 115 -12.14 -2.42 -2.20
N PHE A 116 -12.20 -1.43 -1.32
CA PHE A 116 -11.07 -1.00 -0.50
C PHE A 116 -11.53 -0.63 0.91
N ASP A 117 -10.90 -1.18 1.95
CA ASP A 117 -11.26 -0.99 3.37
C ASP A 117 -12.76 -1.25 3.65
N GLY A 118 -13.34 -2.22 2.93
CA GLY A 118 -14.76 -2.58 3.01
C GLY A 118 -15.73 -1.58 2.35
N GLU A 119 -15.24 -0.46 1.81
CA GLU A 119 -16.02 0.44 0.96
C GLU A 119 -15.96 -0.05 -0.48
N THR A 120 -17.08 -0.02 -1.18
CA THR A 120 -17.18 -0.46 -2.58
C THR A 120 -17.43 0.73 -3.49
N LYS A 121 -16.83 0.69 -4.67
CA LYS A 121 -17.11 1.60 -5.77
C LYS A 121 -17.35 0.81 -7.04
N GLU A 122 -18.34 1.24 -7.81
CA GLU A 122 -18.77 0.56 -9.02
C GLU A 122 -18.64 1.48 -10.24
N TRP A 123 -18.43 0.85 -11.39
CA TRP A 123 -18.73 1.43 -12.68
C TRP A 123 -19.59 0.45 -13.49
N SER A 124 -20.66 0.93 -14.09
CA SER A 124 -21.42 0.16 -15.10
C SER A 124 -21.65 0.95 -16.38
N ASP A 125 -21.99 0.25 -17.47
CA ASP A 125 -22.38 0.90 -18.73
C ASP A 125 -23.72 1.64 -18.64
N GLU A 126 -24.57 1.28 -17.67
CA GLU A 126 -25.87 1.92 -17.46
C GLU A 126 -25.80 3.17 -16.56
N THR A 127 -25.03 3.09 -15.47
CA THR A 127 -25.02 4.11 -14.40
C THR A 127 -23.74 4.94 -14.37
N GLY A 128 -22.67 4.50 -15.03
CA GLY A 128 -21.35 5.13 -14.96
C GLY A 128 -20.68 4.92 -13.60
N PHE A 129 -19.78 5.83 -13.21
CA PHE A 129 -19.07 5.72 -11.92
C PHE A 129 -19.99 6.10 -10.76
N THR A 130 -20.04 5.26 -9.73
CA THR A 130 -20.62 5.59 -8.43
C THR A 130 -19.59 6.29 -7.55
N ASP A 131 -20.06 6.93 -6.47
CA ASP A 131 -19.20 7.32 -5.37
C ASP A 131 -18.88 6.10 -4.48
N TRP A 132 -17.93 6.26 -3.56
CA TRP A 132 -17.66 5.25 -2.53
C TRP A 132 -18.86 5.16 -1.58
N ASP A 133 -19.30 3.94 -1.29
CA ASP A 133 -20.38 3.64 -0.32
C ASP A 133 -20.00 3.93 1.14
#